data_AF-A0A3B0WPU9-F1
#
_entry.id   AF-A0A3B0WPU9-F1
#
_cell.length_a   1.000
_cell.length_b   1.000
_cell.length_c   1.000
_cell.angle_alpha   90.00
_cell.angle_beta   90.00
_cell.angle_gamma   90.00
#
_symmetry.space_group_name_H-M   'P 1'
#
loop_
_entity.id
_entity.type
_entity.pdbx_description
1 polymer ?
#
loop_
_entity_poly.entity_id
_entity_poly.type
_entity_poly.pdbx_seq_one_letter_code
_entity_poly.pdbx_strand_id
1 'polypeptide(L)'
;SGAVWKNIQLADFLDTLSRSDHNWFYQGEIAQSITAQRDGLLSENDFNEYQCKVREPLKLSLGQHQLYTNPQPSSGGYLIFEQLKKLKSRSDATAVLEAMQHADELKRNPVAEVSRGTTHMSVTDRTGNLASLTLSNGEGNGQVVAGCGFMLNNFLGEEDINNGGFFSWQQKQRMQSMMSPTLLIHPEQQIALGTGGSNRIKTALFQVINHLVYGQKTLKHAVESPRIHFENGHLDIEPGFNAEDLAQLKKQHPIYSEWHNHNLYFGGVNAVQTGSTVTATGDFRRNGCGIVGL
;
A
#
# COMPACT_ATOMS: atom_id res chain seq x y z
N SER A 1 -24.51 -9.17 7.74
CA SER A 1 -23.56 -10.05 7.02
C SER A 1 -24.32 -11.28 6.53
N GLY A 2 -23.86 -11.95 5.47
CA GLY A 2 -24.48 -13.19 4.95
C GLY A 2 -25.41 -13.03 3.73
N ALA A 3 -25.65 -11.80 3.25
CA ALA A 3 -26.33 -11.59 1.97
C ALA A 3 -25.39 -11.91 0.80
N VAL A 4 -25.87 -12.67 -0.18
CA VAL A 4 -25.13 -12.94 -1.42
C VAL A 4 -25.30 -11.75 -2.35
N TRP A 5 -24.19 -11.10 -2.67
CA TRP A 5 -24.14 -10.02 -3.67
C TRP A 5 -23.62 -10.58 -4.99
N LYS A 6 -24.29 -10.25 -6.09
CA LYS A 6 -23.89 -10.62 -7.45
C LYS A 6 -23.77 -9.36 -8.30
N ASN A 7 -22.73 -9.30 -9.12
CA ASN A 7 -22.54 -8.26 -10.12
C ASN A 7 -22.27 -8.93 -11.47
N ILE A 8 -23.34 -9.19 -12.22
CA ILE A 8 -23.28 -9.94 -13.48
C ILE A 8 -22.52 -9.15 -14.55
N GLN A 9 -22.75 -7.83 -14.63
CA GLN A 9 -22.02 -6.97 -15.56
C GLN A 9 -20.51 -7.01 -15.32
N LEU A 10 -20.08 -6.99 -14.05
CA LEU A 10 -18.67 -7.13 -13.72
C LEU A 10 -18.12 -8.52 -14.07
N ALA A 11 -18.92 -9.58 -13.88
CA ALA A 11 -18.52 -10.93 -14.26
C ALA A 11 -18.30 -11.04 -15.79
N ASP A 12 -19.26 -10.57 -16.58
CA ASP A 12 -19.19 -10.57 -18.05
C ASP A 12 -18.03 -9.69 -18.55
N PHE A 13 -17.81 -8.53 -17.90
CA PHE A 13 -16.68 -7.66 -18.18
C PHE A 13 -15.33 -8.35 -17.93
N LEU A 14 -15.15 -8.97 -16.75
CA LEU A 14 -13.90 -9.66 -16.41
C LEU A 14 -13.63 -10.87 -17.32
N ASP A 15 -14.68 -11.59 -17.68
CA ASP A 15 -14.61 -12.71 -18.60
C ASP A 15 -14.15 -12.28 -20.00
N THR A 16 -14.70 -11.18 -20.50
CA THR A 16 -14.29 -10.59 -21.77
C THR A 16 -12.88 -10.01 -21.69
N LEU A 17 -12.56 -9.25 -20.64
CA LEU A 17 -11.24 -8.66 -20.41
C LEU A 17 -10.13 -9.72 -20.43
N SER A 18 -10.38 -10.91 -19.87
CA SER A 18 -9.39 -12.00 -19.82
C SER A 18 -8.98 -12.55 -21.18
N ARG A 19 -9.79 -12.32 -22.22
CA ARG A 19 -9.60 -12.81 -23.60
C ARG A 19 -9.29 -11.70 -24.60
N SER A 20 -9.41 -10.44 -24.16
CA SER A 20 -9.20 -9.26 -24.98
C SER A 20 -7.77 -8.76 -24.91
N ASP A 21 -7.35 -8.04 -25.94
CA ASP A 21 -6.07 -7.32 -25.91
C ASP A 21 -6.20 -5.96 -25.19
N HIS A 22 -5.07 -5.26 -25.08
CA HIS A 22 -5.02 -3.93 -24.50
C HIS A 22 -5.94 -2.92 -25.21
N ASN A 23 -6.04 -2.99 -26.54
CA ASN A 23 -6.76 -2.00 -27.33
C ASN A 23 -8.27 -2.11 -27.14
N TRP A 24 -8.79 -3.30 -26.84
CA TRP A 24 -10.22 -3.48 -26.53
C TRP A 24 -10.72 -2.55 -25.42
N PHE A 25 -9.94 -2.35 -24.36
CA PHE A 25 -10.31 -1.44 -23.27
C PHE A 25 -10.03 0.02 -23.61
N TYR A 26 -8.83 0.31 -24.13
CA TYR A 26 -8.33 1.69 -24.28
C TYR A 26 -8.74 2.38 -25.58
N GLN A 27 -9.16 1.63 -26.60
CA GLN A 27 -9.50 2.17 -27.93
C GLN A 27 -10.90 1.74 -28.39
N GLY A 28 -11.62 0.96 -27.56
CA GLY A 28 -12.94 0.41 -27.88
C GLY A 28 -14.11 1.17 -27.23
N GLU A 29 -15.27 0.50 -27.22
CA GLU A 29 -16.54 1.05 -26.71
C GLU A 29 -16.48 1.43 -25.23
N ILE A 30 -15.60 0.81 -24.44
CA ILE A 30 -15.41 1.15 -23.02
C ILE A 30 -14.83 2.56 -22.86
N ALA A 31 -13.74 2.87 -23.59
CA ALA A 31 -13.15 4.20 -23.59
C ALA A 31 -14.17 5.24 -24.07
N GLN A 32 -14.89 4.96 -25.16
CA GLN A 32 -15.96 5.82 -25.69
C GLN A 32 -17.08 6.06 -24.67
N SER A 33 -17.50 5.01 -23.95
CA SER A 33 -18.52 5.13 -22.90
C SER A 33 -18.06 6.00 -21.73
N ILE A 34 -16.77 5.98 -21.41
CA ILE A 34 -16.22 6.81 -20.32
C ILE A 34 -16.08 8.26 -20.77
N THR A 35 -15.65 8.52 -22.02
CA THR A 35 -15.41 9.88 -22.54
C THR A 35 -16.69 10.59 -22.97
N ALA A 36 -17.77 9.87 -23.26
CA ALA A 36 -19.07 10.45 -23.62
C ALA A 36 -19.81 11.14 -22.45
N GLN A 37 -19.25 11.16 -21.24
CA GLN A 37 -19.89 11.78 -20.09
C GLN A 37 -19.90 13.30 -20.17
N ARG A 38 -21.08 13.89 -19.92
CA ARG A 38 -21.36 15.32 -20.19
C ARG A 38 -20.51 16.34 -19.43
N ASP A 39 -19.86 15.96 -18.34
CA ASP A 39 -19.04 16.85 -17.50
C ASP A 39 -17.65 16.26 -17.17
N GLY A 40 -17.23 15.22 -17.91
CA GLY A 40 -15.93 14.58 -17.75
C GLY A 40 -14.80 15.35 -18.46
N LEU A 41 -13.60 15.32 -17.88
CA LEU A 41 -12.39 15.88 -18.50
C LEU A 41 -11.59 14.86 -19.31
N LEU A 42 -11.97 13.58 -19.25
CA LEU A 42 -11.28 12.51 -19.98
C LEU A 42 -11.68 12.51 -21.45
N SER A 43 -10.68 12.53 -22.32
CA SER A 43 -10.83 12.43 -23.77
C SER A 43 -10.35 11.06 -24.28
N GLU A 44 -10.76 10.69 -25.50
CA GLU A 44 -10.24 9.46 -26.15
C GLU A 44 -8.72 9.50 -26.29
N ASN A 45 -8.15 10.68 -26.48
CA ASN A 45 -6.71 10.87 -26.55
C ASN A 45 -6.00 10.49 -25.25
N ASP A 46 -6.62 10.72 -24.09
CA ASP A 46 -6.05 10.32 -22.79
C ASP A 46 -5.96 8.79 -22.64
N PHE A 47 -6.92 8.06 -23.20
CA PHE A 47 -6.89 6.60 -23.24
C PHE A 47 -5.87 6.09 -24.26
N ASN A 48 -5.86 6.66 -25.47
CA ASN A 48 -4.95 6.26 -26.55
C ASN A 48 -3.47 6.48 -26.21
N GLU A 49 -3.16 7.55 -25.47
CA GLU A 49 -1.79 7.85 -25.04
C GLU A 49 -1.36 7.10 -23.77
N TYR A 50 -2.28 6.44 -23.06
CA TYR A 50 -1.95 5.76 -21.81
C TYR A 50 -1.06 4.55 -22.06
N GLN A 51 0.04 4.46 -21.30
CA GLN A 51 0.91 3.29 -21.29
C GLN A 51 1.35 2.95 -19.86
N CYS A 52 1.53 1.67 -19.56
CA CYS A 52 2.18 1.24 -18.32
C CYS A 52 3.68 1.58 -18.37
N LYS A 53 4.21 2.23 -17.32
CA LYS A 53 5.64 2.54 -17.21
C LYS A 53 6.36 1.48 -16.38
N VAL A 54 7.24 0.70 -17.02
CA VAL A 54 8.21 -0.15 -16.34
C VAL A 54 9.31 0.72 -15.74
N ARG A 55 9.68 0.48 -14.48
CA ARG A 55 10.70 1.26 -13.78
C ARG A 55 11.59 0.36 -12.94
N GLU A 56 12.86 0.74 -12.82
CA GLU A 56 13.77 0.13 -11.86
C GLU A 56 13.32 0.42 -10.41
N PRO A 57 13.27 -0.59 -9.54
CA PRO A 57 12.93 -0.39 -8.13
C PRO A 57 14.03 0.38 -7.37
N LEU A 58 13.64 1.08 -6.31
CA LEU A 58 14.59 1.53 -5.28
C LEU A 58 15.18 0.31 -4.58
N LYS A 59 16.50 0.33 -4.29
CA LYS A 59 17.25 -0.81 -3.74
C LYS A 59 17.97 -0.38 -2.46
N LEU A 60 17.71 -1.04 -1.33
CA LEU A 60 18.38 -0.78 -0.05
C LEU A 60 18.98 -2.06 0.54
N SER A 61 20.26 -2.02 0.89
CA SER A 61 20.91 -3.13 1.59
C SER A 61 20.72 -2.97 3.11
N LEU A 62 20.23 -4.02 3.76
CA LEU A 62 19.91 -4.08 5.20
C LEU A 62 20.58 -5.33 5.80
N GLY A 63 21.89 -5.24 6.04
CA GLY A 63 22.68 -6.41 6.37
C GLY A 63 22.74 -7.39 5.21
N GLN A 64 22.34 -8.65 5.42
CA GLN A 64 22.24 -9.67 4.36
C GLN A 64 20.97 -9.57 3.52
N HIS A 65 20.04 -8.68 3.88
CA HIS A 65 18.82 -8.48 3.12
C HIS A 65 19.00 -7.37 2.07
N GLN A 66 18.34 -7.56 0.93
CA GLN A 66 18.19 -6.55 -0.10
C GLN A 66 16.70 -6.23 -0.25
N LEU A 67 16.33 -5.00 0.10
CA LEU A 67 14.97 -4.49 -0.06
C LEU A 67 14.80 -3.83 -1.44
N TYR A 68 13.67 -4.12 -2.07
CA TYR A 68 13.22 -3.51 -3.32
C TYR A 68 11.82 -2.93 -3.12
N THR A 69 11.63 -1.66 -3.48
CA THR A 69 10.30 -1.03 -3.48
C THR A 69 10.15 -0.13 -4.70
N ASN A 70 8.93 0.24 -5.05
CA ASN A 70 8.67 1.09 -6.20
C ASN A 70 9.34 2.49 -6.07
N PRO A 71 9.82 3.05 -7.19
CA PRO A 71 10.35 4.42 -7.23
C PRO A 71 9.22 5.45 -7.38
N GLN A 72 9.61 6.71 -7.54
CA GLN A 72 8.70 7.79 -7.94
C GLN A 72 7.84 7.40 -9.17
N PRO A 73 6.58 7.85 -9.25
CA PRO A 73 5.97 8.94 -8.47
C PRO A 73 5.44 8.52 -7.09
N SER A 74 5.46 7.24 -6.71
CA SER A 74 5.10 6.87 -5.34
C SER A 74 6.15 7.41 -4.36
N SER A 75 5.70 8.11 -3.33
CA SER A 75 6.54 8.59 -2.24
C SER A 75 6.68 7.56 -1.12
N GLY A 76 5.73 6.62 -1.00
CA GLY A 76 5.72 5.63 0.08
C GLY A 76 7.01 4.80 0.15
N GLY A 77 7.48 4.28 -1.00
CA GLY A 77 8.72 3.51 -1.07
C GLY A 77 9.95 4.31 -0.65
N TYR A 78 10.02 5.59 -1.03
CA TYR A 78 11.09 6.51 -0.61
C TYR A 78 11.03 6.81 0.89
N LEU A 79 9.84 7.02 1.45
CA LEU A 79 9.69 7.27 2.88
C LEU A 79 10.09 6.04 3.71
N ILE A 80 9.67 4.83 3.32
CA ILE A 80 10.11 3.58 3.96
C ILE A 80 11.64 3.46 3.93
N PHE A 81 12.25 3.80 2.80
CA PHE A 81 13.70 3.78 2.61
C PHE A 81 14.42 4.72 3.59
N GLU A 82 13.92 5.95 3.76
CA GLU A 82 14.50 6.92 4.70
C GLU A 82 14.24 6.53 6.17
N GLN A 83 13.08 5.92 6.50
CA GLN A 83 12.81 5.37 7.83
C GLN A 83 13.83 4.27 8.19
N LEU A 84 14.06 3.32 7.29
CA LEU A 84 15.00 2.22 7.50
C LEU A 84 16.46 2.70 7.65
N LYS A 85 16.85 3.73 6.89
CA LYS A 85 18.15 4.39 7.06
C LYS A 85 18.28 5.07 8.42
N LYS A 86 17.25 5.83 8.83
CA LYS A 86 17.23 6.55 10.10
C LYS A 86 17.31 5.62 11.30
N LEU A 87 16.69 4.45 11.19
CA LEU A 87 16.65 3.41 12.22
C LEU A 87 18.04 2.88 12.62
N LYS A 88 19.03 2.94 11.72
CA LYS A 88 20.42 2.48 11.98
C LYS A 88 20.52 1.09 12.63
N SER A 89 19.71 0.14 12.13
CA SER A 89 19.68 -1.26 12.60
C SER A 89 19.20 -1.49 14.05
N ARG A 90 18.55 -0.50 14.68
CA ARG A 90 17.86 -0.67 15.97
C ARG A 90 16.46 -1.25 15.77
N SER A 91 15.88 -1.84 16.80
CA SER A 91 14.53 -2.40 16.76
C SER A 91 13.63 -1.96 17.93
N ASP A 92 14.12 -1.11 18.82
CA ASP A 92 13.35 -0.60 19.97
C ASP A 92 12.29 0.44 19.57
N ALA A 93 11.26 0.58 20.41
CA ALA A 93 10.10 1.41 20.11
C ALA A 93 10.45 2.91 19.89
N THR A 94 11.41 3.43 20.65
CA THR A 94 11.90 4.81 20.49
C THR A 94 12.56 5.03 19.14
N ALA A 95 13.44 4.13 18.70
CA ALA A 95 14.07 4.22 17.38
C ALA A 95 13.05 4.16 16.23
N VAL A 96 12.03 3.31 16.38
CA VAL A 96 10.92 3.21 15.43
C VAL A 96 10.15 4.54 15.35
N LEU A 97 9.84 5.16 16.49
CA LEU A 97 9.17 6.46 16.53
C LEU A 97 10.03 7.56 15.89
N GLU A 98 11.32 7.65 16.24
CA GLU A 98 12.26 8.62 15.65
C GLU A 98 12.34 8.50 14.11
N ALA A 99 12.32 7.28 13.59
CA ALA A 99 12.31 7.03 12.17
C ALA A 99 11.02 7.51 11.50
N MET A 100 9.86 7.30 12.14
CA MET A 100 8.58 7.79 11.61
C MET A 100 8.49 9.32 11.64
N GLN A 101 8.94 9.96 12.72
CA GLN A 101 9.03 11.42 12.83
C GLN A 101 9.88 12.01 11.71
N HIS A 102 11.03 11.39 11.43
CA HIS A 102 11.88 11.82 10.32
C HIS A 102 11.19 11.73 8.96
N ALA A 103 10.42 10.66 8.70
CA ALA A 103 9.68 10.54 7.45
C ALA A 103 8.52 11.52 7.32
N ASP A 104 7.89 11.88 8.45
CA ASP A 104 6.86 12.92 8.51
C ASP A 104 7.45 14.29 8.12
N GLU A 105 8.64 14.64 8.62
CA GLU A 105 9.37 15.87 8.23
C GLU A 105 9.71 15.94 6.73
N LEU A 106 10.02 14.79 6.12
CA LEU A 106 10.35 14.69 4.69
C LEU A 106 9.12 14.81 3.79
N LYS A 107 7.92 14.58 4.33
CA LYS A 107 6.65 14.70 3.63
C LYS A 107 6.32 16.20 3.44
N ARG A 108 7.06 16.86 2.53
CA ARG A 108 6.83 18.27 2.17
C ARG A 108 5.40 18.42 1.64
N ASN A 109 4.54 19.01 2.47
CA ASN A 109 3.09 19.28 2.35
C ASN A 109 2.21 18.28 3.11
N PRO A 110 1.38 18.78 4.07
CA PRO A 110 0.43 17.95 4.80
C PRO A 110 -0.59 17.39 3.81
N VAL A 111 -0.60 16.07 3.71
CA VAL A 111 -1.55 15.28 2.96
C VAL A 111 -2.69 15.01 3.94
N ALA A 112 -3.90 15.49 3.64
CA ALA A 112 -5.09 15.17 4.41
C ALA A 112 -5.26 13.64 4.52
N GLU A 113 -5.96 13.12 5.53
CA GLU A 113 -6.34 11.72 5.52
C GLU A 113 -7.73 11.58 4.92
N VAL A 114 -7.90 10.78 3.86
CA VAL A 114 -8.72 9.55 3.83
C VAL A 114 -8.65 8.99 2.40
N SER A 115 -8.12 7.77 2.27
CA SER A 115 -8.32 6.95 1.07
C SER A 115 -8.58 5.52 1.51
N ARG A 116 -9.84 5.10 1.43
CA ARG A 116 -10.24 3.68 1.50
C ARG A 116 -10.12 3.09 0.08
N GLY A 117 -10.15 1.76 -0.07
CA GLY A 117 -10.16 1.13 -1.40
C GLY A 117 -8.82 0.60 -1.93
N THR A 118 -7.71 0.79 -1.22
CA THR A 118 -6.45 0.10 -1.56
C THR A 118 -6.45 -1.35 -1.08
N THR A 119 -6.10 -2.28 -1.96
CA THR A 119 -5.84 -3.69 -1.63
C THR A 119 -4.43 -4.12 -2.04
N HIS A 120 -3.92 -5.16 -1.39
CA HIS A 120 -2.60 -5.72 -1.65
C HIS A 120 -2.64 -7.25 -1.76
N MET A 121 -1.89 -7.78 -2.72
CA MET A 121 -1.68 -9.20 -2.92
C MET A 121 -0.18 -9.49 -3.11
N SER A 122 0.28 -10.55 -2.46
CA SER A 122 1.64 -11.09 -2.62
C SER A 122 1.56 -12.55 -3.04
N VAL A 123 2.38 -12.96 -4.00
CA VAL A 123 2.34 -14.32 -4.59
C VAL A 123 3.76 -14.84 -4.78
N THR A 124 3.93 -16.14 -4.55
CA THR A 124 5.14 -16.87 -4.92
C THR A 124 4.75 -18.21 -5.55
N ASP A 125 5.61 -18.77 -6.39
CA ASP A 125 5.39 -20.08 -7.01
C ASP A 125 6.58 -21.03 -6.89
N ARG A 126 6.36 -22.29 -7.30
CA ARG A 126 7.36 -23.38 -7.27
C ARG A 126 8.57 -23.16 -8.17
N THR A 127 8.50 -22.24 -9.12
CA THR A 127 9.60 -21.92 -10.04
C THR A 127 10.47 -20.77 -9.53
N GLY A 128 10.14 -20.23 -8.35
CA GLY A 128 10.87 -19.14 -7.73
C GLY A 128 10.40 -17.75 -8.16
N ASN A 129 9.25 -17.64 -8.84
CA ASN A 129 8.67 -16.32 -9.08
C ASN A 129 8.15 -15.74 -7.76
N LEU A 130 8.28 -14.42 -7.63
CA LEU A 130 7.86 -13.65 -6.47
C LEU A 130 7.27 -12.32 -6.92
N ALA A 131 6.04 -12.03 -6.51
CA ALA A 131 5.30 -10.85 -6.94
C ALA A 131 4.64 -10.15 -5.76
N SER A 132 4.69 -8.82 -5.78
CA SER A 132 4.03 -7.92 -4.83
C SER A 132 3.21 -6.89 -5.63
N LEU A 133 1.90 -6.83 -5.40
CA LEU A 133 0.97 -5.99 -6.16
C LEU A 133 0.08 -5.20 -5.20
N THR A 134 0.15 -3.86 -5.30
CA THR A 134 -0.77 -2.95 -4.61
C THR A 134 -1.58 -2.20 -5.65
N LEU A 135 -2.90 -2.18 -5.51
CA LEU A 135 -3.82 -1.46 -6.38
C LEU A 135 -4.87 -0.72 -5.55
N SER A 136 -5.36 0.41 -6.07
CA SER A 136 -6.38 1.21 -5.40
C SER A 136 -7.33 1.81 -6.42
N ASN A 137 -8.60 1.92 -6.04
CA ASN A 137 -9.60 2.71 -6.74
C ASN A 137 -9.90 4.04 -6.04
N GLY A 138 -9.16 4.36 -4.97
CA GLY A 138 -9.54 5.43 -4.04
C GLY A 138 -10.91 5.14 -3.42
N GLU A 139 -11.64 6.19 -3.12
CA GLU A 139 -13.04 6.10 -2.67
C GLU A 139 -14.01 5.81 -3.82
N GLY A 140 -13.53 5.92 -5.06
CA GLY A 140 -14.33 5.87 -6.28
C GLY A 140 -15.08 7.19 -6.50
N ASN A 141 -15.36 7.51 -7.76
CA ASN A 141 -16.08 8.75 -8.11
C ASN A 141 -17.61 8.60 -8.10
N GLY A 142 -18.11 7.43 -7.66
CA GLY A 142 -19.54 7.10 -7.65
C GLY A 142 -20.13 6.72 -9.02
N GLN A 143 -19.36 6.78 -10.10
CA GLN A 143 -19.83 6.46 -11.44
C GLN A 143 -19.47 5.03 -11.84
N VAL A 144 -20.50 4.22 -12.03
CA VAL A 144 -20.37 2.88 -12.60
C VAL A 144 -20.35 2.98 -14.12
N VAL A 145 -19.33 2.40 -14.76
CA VAL A 145 -19.23 2.37 -16.21
C VAL A 145 -20.34 1.49 -16.79
N ALA A 146 -21.12 2.05 -17.70
CA ALA A 146 -22.28 1.38 -18.29
C ALA A 146 -21.87 0.05 -18.93
N GLY A 147 -22.62 -1.01 -18.61
CA GLY A 147 -22.37 -2.36 -19.13
C GLY A 147 -21.17 -3.09 -18.53
N CYS A 148 -20.30 -2.42 -17.75
CA CYS A 148 -19.07 -3.01 -17.24
C CYS A 148 -19.12 -3.36 -15.75
N GLY A 149 -20.04 -2.75 -14.98
CA GLY A 149 -20.23 -3.06 -13.56
C GLY A 149 -19.07 -2.68 -12.63
N PHE A 150 -18.05 -1.96 -13.10
CA PHE A 150 -16.98 -1.37 -12.26
C PHE A 150 -17.13 0.15 -12.13
N MET A 151 -16.58 0.70 -11.05
CA MET A 151 -16.60 2.13 -10.75
C MET A 151 -15.25 2.77 -11.06
N LEU A 152 -15.25 3.99 -11.62
CA LEU A 152 -14.03 4.75 -11.85
C LEU A 152 -13.44 5.28 -10.53
N ASN A 153 -12.12 5.45 -10.48
CA ASN A 153 -11.43 6.05 -9.33
C ASN A 153 -11.70 7.56 -9.25
N ASN A 154 -11.39 8.15 -8.08
CA ASN A 154 -11.52 9.59 -7.79
C ASN A 154 -10.18 10.27 -7.48
N PHE A 155 -9.09 9.68 -7.95
CA PHE A 155 -7.71 10.06 -7.65
C PHE A 155 -7.39 11.57 -7.78
N LEU A 156 -7.88 12.25 -8.81
CA LEU A 156 -7.62 13.69 -8.99
C LEU A 156 -8.48 14.60 -8.08
N GLY A 157 -9.53 14.05 -7.47
CA GLY A 157 -10.38 14.73 -6.50
C GLY A 157 -10.02 14.45 -5.04
N GLU A 158 -9.09 13.53 -4.78
CA GLU A 158 -8.54 13.23 -3.46
C GLU A 158 -7.63 14.40 -3.02
N GLU A 159 -8.08 15.18 -2.04
CA GLU A 159 -7.37 16.37 -1.52
C GLU A 159 -5.95 16.02 -1.05
N ASP A 160 -5.79 14.80 -0.51
CA ASP A 160 -4.53 14.27 -0.01
C ASP A 160 -3.52 13.94 -1.12
N ILE A 161 -4.01 13.64 -2.32
CA ILE A 161 -3.16 13.39 -3.47
C ILE A 161 -2.98 14.66 -4.32
N ASN A 162 -3.98 15.55 -4.32
CA ASN A 162 -4.00 16.79 -5.06
C ASN A 162 -3.96 18.02 -4.13
N ASN A 163 -2.86 18.16 -3.39
CA ASN A 163 -2.64 19.23 -2.40
C ASN A 163 -2.73 20.67 -2.98
N GLY A 164 -2.65 20.83 -4.30
CA GLY A 164 -2.82 22.13 -4.98
C GLY A 164 -4.29 22.51 -5.22
N GLY A 165 -5.23 21.59 -5.00
CA GLY A 165 -6.64 21.73 -5.34
C GLY A 165 -6.96 21.30 -6.77
N PHE A 166 -8.24 21.01 -7.02
CA PHE A 166 -8.76 20.37 -8.24
C PHE A 166 -8.28 21.02 -9.56
N PHE A 167 -8.14 22.36 -9.60
CA PHE A 167 -7.77 23.12 -10.80
C PHE A 167 -6.28 23.45 -10.93
N SER A 168 -5.46 23.04 -9.97
CA SER A 168 -4.02 23.34 -9.96
C SER A 168 -3.17 22.19 -10.49
N TRP A 169 -3.80 21.07 -10.86
CA TRP A 169 -3.10 19.90 -11.36
C TRP A 169 -2.58 20.12 -12.78
N GLN A 170 -1.31 19.79 -13.00
CA GLN A 170 -0.71 19.81 -14.34
C GLN A 170 -1.15 18.58 -15.14
N GLN A 171 -1.75 18.79 -16.31
CA GLN A 171 -2.27 17.72 -17.16
C GLN A 171 -1.18 16.70 -17.55
N LYS A 172 -1.60 15.46 -17.80
CA LYS A 172 -0.76 14.32 -18.23
C LYS A 172 0.39 13.98 -17.26
N GLN A 173 0.29 14.38 -15.99
CA GLN A 173 1.21 13.97 -14.93
C GLN A 173 0.68 12.77 -14.15
N ARG A 174 1.61 11.89 -13.76
CA ARG A 174 1.28 10.77 -12.87
C ARG A 174 1.27 11.26 -11.44
N MET A 175 0.21 10.91 -10.73
CA MET A 175 0.06 11.31 -9.34
C MET A 175 1.04 10.62 -8.41
N GLN A 176 1.33 11.30 -7.31
CA GLN A 176 2.01 10.70 -6.18
C GLN A 176 1.09 9.73 -5.45
N SER A 177 1.66 8.75 -4.76
CA SER A 177 0.91 7.75 -4.00
C SER A 177 1.74 7.26 -2.83
N MET A 178 1.08 6.61 -1.87
CA MET A 178 1.73 5.87 -0.77
C MET A 178 1.86 4.38 -1.06
N MET A 179 1.28 3.86 -2.16
CA MET A 179 1.37 2.45 -2.52
C MET A 179 2.83 2.01 -2.63
N SER A 180 3.20 0.98 -1.86
CA SER A 180 4.60 0.53 -1.73
C SER A 180 4.71 -0.99 -1.79
N PRO A 181 4.36 -1.63 -2.92
CA PRO A 181 4.65 -3.05 -3.09
C PRO A 181 6.15 -3.28 -2.94
N THR A 182 6.52 -4.17 -2.01
CA THR A 182 7.89 -4.35 -1.56
C THR A 182 8.31 -5.81 -1.71
N LEU A 183 9.57 -6.04 -2.06
CA LEU A 183 10.27 -7.32 -1.96
C LEU A 183 11.43 -7.20 -0.97
N LEU A 184 11.67 -8.24 -0.19
CA LEU A 184 12.81 -8.36 0.72
C LEU A 184 13.52 -9.69 0.42
N ILE A 185 14.74 -9.59 -0.10
CA ILE A 185 15.52 -10.72 -0.62
C ILE A 185 16.67 -11.03 0.33
N HIS A 186 16.77 -12.26 0.80
CA HIS A 186 17.87 -12.81 1.58
C HIS A 186 18.41 -14.06 0.88
N PRO A 187 19.69 -14.46 1.05
CA PRO A 187 20.24 -15.66 0.41
C PRO A 187 19.43 -16.95 0.67
N GLU A 188 18.83 -17.06 1.86
CA GLU A 188 18.07 -18.26 2.28
C GLU A 188 16.55 -18.14 2.11
N GLN A 189 16.03 -16.92 1.97
CA GLN A 189 14.59 -16.67 1.93
C GLN A 189 14.25 -15.38 1.19
N GLN A 190 13.09 -15.34 0.56
CA GLN A 190 12.60 -14.17 -0.15
C GLN A 190 11.16 -13.89 0.26
N ILE A 191 10.83 -12.61 0.42
CA ILE A 191 9.53 -12.17 0.92
C ILE A 191 8.95 -11.14 -0.03
N ALA A 192 7.70 -11.34 -0.45
CA ALA A 192 6.89 -10.30 -1.05
C ALA A 192 5.88 -9.83 -0.01
N LEU A 193 5.75 -8.52 0.14
CA LEU A 193 4.83 -7.93 1.11
C LEU A 193 4.34 -6.56 0.65
N GLY A 194 3.21 -6.16 1.23
CA GLY A 194 2.62 -4.86 1.01
C GLY A 194 1.31 -4.73 1.77
N THR A 195 0.70 -3.55 1.70
CA THR A 195 -0.52 -3.25 2.45
C THR A 195 -1.32 -2.17 1.75
N GLY A 196 -2.64 -2.18 1.97
CA GLY A 196 -3.48 -0.99 1.79
C GLY A 196 -3.48 -0.11 3.04
N GLY A 197 -3.99 1.12 2.93
CA GLY A 197 -4.15 2.02 4.08
C GLY A 197 -3.53 3.41 3.94
N SER A 198 -3.55 4.00 2.73
CA SER A 198 -3.13 5.39 2.48
C SER A 198 -1.78 5.72 3.16
N ASN A 199 -1.71 6.80 3.95
CA ASN A 199 -0.52 7.26 4.65
C ASN A 199 0.07 6.26 5.66
N ARG A 200 -0.71 5.26 6.09
CA ARG A 200 -0.27 4.22 7.04
C ARG A 200 0.51 3.10 6.35
N ILE A 201 0.52 3.06 5.02
CA ILE A 201 1.32 2.08 4.25
C ILE A 201 2.79 2.15 4.65
N LYS A 202 3.36 3.37 4.74
CA LYS A 202 4.78 3.56 5.07
C LYS A 202 5.11 3.06 6.47
N THR A 203 4.32 3.42 7.48
CA THR A 203 4.59 3.06 8.88
C THR A 203 4.35 1.57 9.13
N ALA A 204 3.32 0.97 8.51
CA ALA A 204 3.04 -0.45 8.64
C ALA A 204 4.14 -1.31 8.01
N LEU A 205 4.53 -1.02 6.75
CA LEU A 205 5.58 -1.79 6.09
C LEU A 205 6.94 -1.60 6.76
N PHE A 206 7.29 -0.36 7.10
CA PHE A 206 8.52 -0.08 7.84
C PHE A 206 8.66 -0.95 9.11
N GLN A 207 7.61 -1.01 9.93
CA GLN A 207 7.63 -1.81 11.17
C GLN A 207 7.75 -3.31 10.89
N VAL A 208 7.01 -3.84 9.92
CA VAL A 208 7.12 -5.27 9.54
C VAL A 208 8.51 -5.60 9.03
N ILE A 209 9.08 -4.76 8.15
CA ILE A 209 10.45 -4.94 7.64
C ILE A 209 11.46 -4.88 8.79
N ASN A 210 11.34 -3.91 9.71
CA ASN A 210 12.19 -3.82 10.88
C ASN A 210 12.12 -5.10 11.74
N HIS A 211 10.92 -5.60 11.99
CA HIS A 211 10.73 -6.85 12.74
C HIS A 211 11.34 -8.08 12.06
N LEU A 212 11.27 -8.16 10.74
CA LEU A 212 11.88 -9.25 9.97
C LEU A 212 13.42 -9.16 10.01
N VAL A 213 13.97 -7.97 9.76
CA VAL A 213 15.41 -7.78 9.55
C VAL A 213 16.18 -7.68 10.87
N TYR A 214 15.70 -6.85 11.81
CA TYR A 214 16.43 -6.53 13.03
C TYR A 214 15.80 -7.17 14.27
N GLY A 215 14.48 -7.34 14.28
CA GLY A 215 13.77 -8.04 15.34
C GLY A 215 13.82 -9.57 15.25
N GLN A 216 14.29 -10.12 14.12
CA GLN A 216 14.39 -11.56 13.83
C GLN A 216 13.07 -12.33 14.07
N LYS A 217 11.93 -11.67 13.87
CA LYS A 217 10.62 -12.31 14.00
C LYS A 217 10.33 -13.15 12.77
N THR A 218 9.63 -14.27 12.96
CA THR A 218 9.00 -15.01 11.86
C THR A 218 8.02 -14.09 11.10
N LEU A 219 7.73 -14.36 9.82
CA LEU A 219 6.78 -13.58 9.02
C LEU A 219 5.46 -13.30 9.73
N LYS A 220 4.83 -14.35 10.28
CA LYS A 220 3.53 -14.24 10.97
C LYS A 220 3.61 -13.27 12.15
N HIS A 221 4.54 -13.49 13.06
CA HIS A 221 4.73 -12.60 14.22
C HIS A 221 5.11 -11.17 13.82
N ALA A 222 5.87 -10.96 12.75
CA ALA A 222 6.20 -9.63 12.25
C ALA A 222 4.95 -8.87 11.79
N VAL A 223 4.07 -9.54 11.03
CA VAL A 223 2.78 -8.97 10.58
C VAL A 223 1.84 -8.70 11.77
N GLU A 224 1.73 -9.65 12.71
CA GLU A 224 0.78 -9.55 13.82
C GLU A 224 1.21 -8.62 14.95
N SER A 225 2.49 -8.21 14.99
CA SER A 225 3.02 -7.35 16.04
C SER A 225 2.23 -6.05 16.22
N PRO A 226 2.10 -5.52 17.45
CA PRO A 226 1.51 -4.21 17.71
C PRO A 226 2.22 -3.11 16.92
N ARG A 227 1.46 -2.13 16.43
CA ARG A 227 1.99 -1.03 15.62
C ARG A 227 1.79 0.31 16.30
N ILE A 228 2.72 1.22 16.02
CA ILE A 228 2.50 2.65 16.15
C ILE A 228 2.34 3.30 14.77
N HIS A 229 1.70 4.46 14.73
CA HIS A 229 1.65 5.32 13.56
C HIS A 229 1.89 6.75 14.01
N PHE A 230 2.80 7.43 13.33
CA PHE A 230 3.07 8.85 13.55
C PHE A 230 2.80 9.61 12.26
N GLU A 231 2.02 10.68 12.37
CA GLU A 231 1.64 11.52 11.24
C GLU A 231 1.23 12.91 11.76
N ASN A 232 1.69 13.97 11.08
CA ASN A 232 1.29 15.35 11.37
C ASN A 232 1.44 15.72 12.86
N GLY A 233 2.50 15.24 13.52
CA GLY A 233 2.75 15.52 14.93
C GLY A 233 1.88 14.74 15.93
N HIS A 234 1.08 13.76 15.51
CA HIS A 234 0.28 12.92 16.39
C HIS A 234 0.76 11.46 16.36
N LEU A 235 0.79 10.80 17.53
CA LEU A 235 1.17 9.40 17.69
C LEU A 235 -0.04 8.53 18.04
N ASP A 236 -0.36 7.56 17.20
CA ASP A 236 -1.36 6.53 17.47
C ASP A 236 -0.67 5.21 17.86
N ILE A 237 -1.15 4.58 18.93
CA ILE A 237 -0.54 3.39 19.53
C ILE A 237 -1.58 2.26 19.65
N GLU A 238 -1.30 1.11 19.03
CA GLU A 238 -2.10 -0.11 19.22
C GLU A 238 -1.89 -0.76 20.59
N PRO A 239 -2.85 -1.57 21.08
CA PRO A 239 -2.64 -2.36 22.28
C PRO A 239 -1.57 -3.45 22.05
N GLY A 240 -0.89 -3.86 23.12
CA GLY A 240 0.04 -5.01 23.12
C GLY A 240 1.52 -4.68 23.32
N PHE A 241 1.89 -3.39 23.41
CA PHE A 241 3.22 -2.99 23.88
C PHE A 241 3.41 -3.31 25.37
N ASN A 242 4.64 -3.64 25.77
CA ASN A 242 4.96 -3.79 27.19
C ASN A 242 4.97 -2.42 27.89
N ALA A 243 4.91 -2.43 29.22
CA ALA A 243 4.80 -1.20 30.02
C ALA A 243 6.00 -0.25 29.86
N GLU A 244 7.20 -0.79 29.61
CA GLU A 244 8.41 0.01 29.43
C GLU A 244 8.40 0.75 28.09
N ASP A 245 8.17 0.03 26.98
CA ASP A 245 8.06 0.61 25.64
C ASP A 245 6.96 1.67 25.59
N LEU A 246 5.80 1.36 26.19
CA LEU A 246 4.68 2.29 26.24
C LEU A 246 5.03 3.57 27.02
N ALA A 247 5.70 3.45 28.16
CA ALA A 247 6.15 4.60 28.94
C ALA A 247 7.18 5.44 28.19
N GLN A 248 8.11 4.80 27.47
CA GLN A 248 9.11 5.48 26.64
C GLN A 248 8.47 6.25 25.49
N LEU A 249 7.55 5.63 24.74
CA LEU A 249 6.81 6.28 23.64
C LEU A 249 6.06 7.53 24.13
N LYS A 250 5.31 7.41 25.23
CA LYS A 250 4.53 8.51 25.82
C LYS A 250 5.41 9.64 26.32
N LYS A 251 6.56 9.29 26.91
CA LYS A 251 7.53 10.28 27.40
C LYS A 251 8.16 11.04 26.24
N GLN A 252 8.47 10.35 25.15
CA GLN A 252 9.11 10.93 23.97
C GLN A 252 8.14 11.81 23.17
N HIS A 253 6.86 11.43 23.10
CA HIS A 253 5.86 12.20 22.37
C HIS A 253 4.54 12.33 23.16
N PRO A 254 4.26 13.50 23.77
CA PRO A 254 3.12 13.68 24.66
C PRO A 254 1.77 13.88 23.94
N ILE A 255 1.76 14.07 22.62
CA ILE A 255 0.54 14.21 21.81
C ILE A 255 0.23 12.84 21.18
N TYR A 256 -0.52 12.01 21.90
CA TYR A 256 -0.80 10.63 21.49
C TYR A 256 -2.23 10.18 21.75
N SER A 257 -2.65 9.12 21.05
CA SER A 257 -3.86 8.35 21.30
C SER A 257 -3.54 6.87 21.49
N GLU A 258 -4.05 6.29 22.57
CA GLU A 258 -3.98 4.85 22.82
C GLU A 258 -5.27 4.18 22.36
N TRP A 259 -5.12 3.15 21.54
CA TRP A 259 -6.24 2.40 21.01
C TRP A 259 -6.53 1.18 21.88
N HIS A 260 -7.81 0.89 22.10
CA HIS A 260 -8.24 -0.24 22.93
C HIS A 260 -8.29 -1.56 22.14
N ASN A 261 -8.40 -1.47 20.81
CA ASN A 261 -8.51 -2.61 19.91
C ASN A 261 -7.60 -2.42 18.70
N HIS A 262 -7.10 -3.53 18.16
CA HIS A 262 -6.46 -3.53 16.85
C HIS A 262 -7.44 -3.05 15.77
N ASN A 263 -6.94 -2.30 14.80
CA ASN A 263 -7.81 -1.65 13.81
C ASN A 263 -7.16 -1.58 12.43
N LEU A 264 -7.97 -1.64 11.36
CA LEU A 264 -7.53 -1.45 9.97
C LEU A 264 -6.79 -0.13 9.72
N TYR A 265 -6.98 0.85 10.62
CA TYR A 265 -6.24 2.10 10.69
C TYR A 265 -4.74 1.86 10.60
N PHE A 266 -4.19 0.89 11.32
CA PHE A 266 -2.75 0.57 11.37
C PHE A 266 -2.25 -0.28 10.18
N GLY A 267 -2.99 -0.28 9.07
CA GLY A 267 -2.69 -1.08 7.88
C GLY A 267 -3.11 -2.55 8.02
N GLY A 268 -2.89 -3.31 6.95
CA GLY A 268 -3.16 -4.73 6.87
C GLY A 268 -2.15 -5.40 5.93
N VAL A 269 -1.00 -5.79 6.47
CA VAL A 269 0.13 -6.30 5.68
C VAL A 269 -0.14 -7.74 5.24
N ASN A 270 -0.27 -7.96 3.94
CA ASN A 270 -0.29 -9.28 3.36
C ASN A 270 1.11 -9.61 2.85
N ALA A 271 1.55 -10.84 3.05
CA ALA A 271 2.90 -11.26 2.67
C ALA A 271 2.99 -12.75 2.37
N VAL A 272 3.93 -13.09 1.49
CA VAL A 272 4.38 -14.47 1.27
C VAL A 272 5.89 -14.54 1.46
N GLN A 273 6.36 -15.66 2.00
CA GLN A 273 7.77 -15.98 2.13
C GLN A 273 8.03 -17.32 1.44
N THR A 274 9.13 -17.39 0.69
CA THR A 274 9.64 -18.59 0.04
C THR A 274 11.12 -18.78 0.39
N GLY A 275 11.63 -20.01 0.30
CA GLY A 275 12.96 -20.40 0.74
C GLY A 275 12.97 -21.88 1.12
N SER A 276 13.56 -22.22 2.26
CA SER A 276 13.45 -23.57 2.83
C SER A 276 12.01 -23.97 3.19
N THR A 277 11.17 -22.98 3.47
CA THR A 277 9.73 -23.14 3.74
C THR A 277 8.94 -22.08 2.98
N VAL A 278 7.72 -22.44 2.59
CA VAL A 278 6.77 -21.52 1.98
C VAL A 278 5.70 -21.17 3.01
N THR A 279 5.53 -19.88 3.29
CA THR A 279 4.48 -19.39 4.18
C THR A 279 3.75 -18.22 3.55
N ALA A 280 2.46 -18.10 3.87
CA ALA A 280 1.63 -16.97 3.46
C ALA A 280 0.93 -16.44 4.70
N THR A 281 0.99 -15.13 4.93
CA THR A 281 0.34 -14.46 6.06
C THR A 281 -0.54 -13.34 5.55
N GLY A 282 -1.80 -13.34 5.99
CA GLY A 282 -2.71 -12.21 5.83
C GLY A 282 -2.96 -11.53 7.17
N ASP A 283 -3.03 -10.20 7.17
CA ASP A 283 -3.22 -9.43 8.40
C ASP A 283 -4.67 -9.45 8.86
N PHE A 284 -4.90 -9.88 10.09
CA PHE A 284 -6.23 -9.93 10.70
C PHE A 284 -6.90 -8.54 10.77
N ARG A 285 -6.13 -7.43 10.83
CA ARG A 285 -6.67 -6.06 10.87
C ARG A 285 -7.53 -5.71 9.65
N ARG A 286 -7.32 -6.41 8.52
CA ARG A 286 -8.09 -6.24 7.28
C ARG A 286 -8.78 -7.53 6.82
N ASN A 287 -8.92 -8.52 7.70
CA ASN A 287 -9.39 -9.86 7.35
C ASN A 287 -8.58 -10.48 6.20
N GLY A 288 -7.27 -10.22 6.16
CA GLY A 288 -6.37 -10.82 5.19
C GLY A 288 -6.29 -12.34 5.37
N CYS A 289 -5.97 -13.04 4.28
CA CYS A 289 -5.79 -14.49 4.29
C CYS A 289 -4.48 -14.84 3.59
N GLY A 290 -3.77 -15.83 4.14
CA GLY A 290 -2.62 -16.46 3.50
C GLY A 290 -2.94 -17.92 3.21
N ILE A 291 -2.69 -18.36 1.98
CA ILE A 291 -2.92 -19.73 1.53
C ILE A 291 -1.63 -20.24 0.92
N VAL A 292 -1.20 -21.43 1.33
CA VAL A 292 -0.09 -22.17 0.71
C VAL A 292 -0.70 -23.39 0.05
N GLY A 293 -0.54 -23.50 -1.27
CA GLY A 293 -0.97 -24.68 -2.02
C GLY A 293 -0.14 -25.91 -1.62
N LEU A 294 -0.80 -27.07 -1.59
CA LEU A 294 -0.15 -28.37 -1.43
C LEU A 294 0.68 -28.74 -2.66
#